data_AF-A0A936W685-F1
#
_entry.id   AF-A0A936W685-F1
#
_cell.length_a   1.000
_cell.length_b   1.000
_cell.length_c   1.000
_cell.angle_alpha   90.00
_cell.angle_beta   90.00
_cell.angle_gamma   90.00
#
_symmetry.space_group_name_H-M   'P 1'
#
loop_
_entity.id
_entity.type
_entity.pdbx_description
1 polymer ?
#
loop_
_entity_poly.entity_id
_entity_poly.type
_entity_poly.pdbx_seq_one_letter_code
_entity_poly.pdbx_strand_id
1 'polypeptide(L)'
;MRSLFLLSGLLVGLWAHGQDCYDLSGNSSWISLACHYDDGRMLIRMQGNDYVFCGVPSSIFNGLIRADSPGEYYQAYIKGRYSCY
;
A
#
# COMPACT_ATOMS: atom_id res chain seq x y z
N MET A 1 -13.09 44.93 -22.96
CA MET A 1 -13.48 44.21 -21.73
C MET A 1 -12.62 42.96 -21.65
N ARG A 2 -11.73 42.87 -20.64
CA ARG A 2 -10.72 41.83 -20.50
C ARG A 2 -11.36 40.65 -19.77
N SER A 3 -11.50 39.50 -20.43
CA SER A 3 -11.83 38.26 -19.74
C SER A 3 -10.52 37.59 -19.33
N LEU A 4 -10.24 37.59 -18.03
CA LEU A 4 -9.13 36.89 -17.41
C LEU A 4 -9.46 35.39 -17.40
N PHE A 5 -8.74 34.59 -18.18
CA PHE A 5 -8.69 33.16 -18.00
C PHE A 5 -7.91 32.86 -16.72
N LEU A 6 -8.61 32.38 -15.70
CA LEU A 6 -8.02 31.94 -14.44
C LEU A 6 -7.18 30.69 -14.69
N LEU A 7 -5.90 30.80 -14.37
CA LEU A 7 -5.00 29.68 -14.09
C LEU A 7 -5.58 28.85 -12.95
N SER A 8 -5.96 27.61 -13.23
CA SER A 8 -6.04 26.56 -12.21
C SER A 8 -5.45 25.30 -12.82
N GLY A 9 -4.13 25.21 -12.73
CA GLY A 9 -3.44 23.93 -12.88
C GLY A 9 -3.89 22.97 -11.80
N LEU A 10 -4.33 21.79 -12.19
CA LEU A 10 -3.65 20.55 -11.83
C LEU A 10 -4.27 19.47 -12.70
N LEU A 11 -3.40 18.72 -13.36
CA LEU A 11 -3.73 17.53 -14.12
C LEU A 11 -4.67 16.66 -13.29
N VAL A 12 -5.86 16.42 -13.82
CA VAL A 12 -6.76 15.36 -13.34
C VAL A 12 -5.90 14.11 -13.22
N GLY A 13 -5.72 13.64 -11.99
CA GLY A 13 -4.93 12.45 -11.70
C GLY A 13 -5.35 11.34 -12.65
N LEU A 14 -4.42 10.93 -13.50
CA LEU A 14 -4.54 9.70 -14.27
C LEU A 14 -4.44 8.58 -13.22
N TRP A 15 -5.58 8.23 -12.60
CA TRP A 15 -5.65 7.12 -11.66
C TRP A 15 -5.23 5.87 -12.40
N ALA A 16 -3.96 5.50 -12.22
CA ALA A 16 -3.45 4.22 -12.65
C ALA A 16 -4.25 3.16 -11.89
N HIS A 17 -5.18 2.54 -12.61
CA HIS A 17 -6.03 1.44 -12.19
C HIS A 17 -5.23 0.31 -11.51
N GLY A 18 -5.67 -0.13 -10.33
CA GLY A 18 -5.42 -1.47 -9.80
C GLY A 18 -4.49 -1.60 -8.58
N GLN A 19 -4.14 -0.51 -7.91
CA GLN A 19 -3.25 -0.55 -6.74
C GLN A 19 -3.72 0.38 -5.61
N ASP A 20 -4.04 -0.21 -4.45
CA ASP A 20 -4.31 0.52 -3.21
C ASP A 20 -3.07 0.50 -2.31
N CYS A 21 -2.41 1.64 -2.14
CA CYS A 21 -1.22 1.76 -1.28
C CYS A 21 -1.50 2.59 -0.03
N TYR A 22 -0.97 2.15 1.11
CA TYR A 22 -1.07 2.81 2.42
C TYR A 22 0.31 3.06 3.00
N ASP A 23 0.55 4.30 3.43
CA ASP A 23 1.75 4.68 4.18
C ASP A 23 1.63 4.20 5.64
N LEU A 24 2.62 3.42 6.07
CA LEU A 24 2.71 2.86 7.42
C LEU A 24 3.88 3.43 8.22
N SER A 25 4.64 4.37 7.65
CA SER A 25 5.84 4.94 8.28
C SER A 25 5.58 5.65 9.61
N GLY A 26 4.35 6.15 9.83
CA GLY A 26 3.93 6.75 11.10
C GLY A 26 3.52 5.74 12.18
N ASN A 27 3.22 4.49 11.80
CA ASN A 27 2.65 3.47 12.70
C ASN A 27 3.56 2.25 12.89
N SER A 28 4.71 2.19 12.21
CA SER A 28 5.67 1.09 12.32
C SER A 28 7.11 1.59 12.17
N SER A 29 8.03 0.99 12.94
CA SER A 29 9.45 1.33 12.92
C SER A 29 10.23 0.69 11.77
N TRP A 30 9.64 -0.27 11.05
CA TRP A 30 10.34 -1.02 10.00
C TRP A 30 9.50 -1.40 8.79
N ILE A 31 8.18 -1.14 8.82
CA ILE A 31 7.29 -1.28 7.66
C ILE A 31 6.82 0.12 7.27
N SER A 32 7.11 0.57 6.06
CA SER A 32 6.78 1.95 5.64
C SER A 32 5.68 2.04 4.59
N LEU A 33 5.41 0.96 3.85
CA LEU A 33 4.39 0.96 2.80
C LEU A 33 3.78 -0.43 2.68
N ALA A 34 2.46 -0.49 2.47
CA ALA A 34 1.78 -1.69 2.03
C ALA A 34 0.88 -1.37 0.83
N CYS A 35 0.96 -2.15 -0.23
CA CYS A 35 0.09 -2.02 -1.40
C CYS A 35 -0.62 -3.34 -1.70
N HIS A 36 -1.89 -3.27 -2.09
CA HIS A 36 -2.68 -4.40 -2.59
C HIS A 36 -2.98 -4.22 -4.07
N TYR A 37 -2.94 -5.32 -4.82
CA TYR A 37 -3.28 -5.39 -6.24
C TYR A 37 -4.52 -6.25 -6.46
N ASP A 38 -5.28 -5.98 -7.52
CA ASP A 38 -6.53 -6.70 -7.83
C ASP A 38 -6.35 -8.21 -8.04
N ASP A 39 -5.13 -8.65 -8.39
CA ASP A 39 -4.78 -10.07 -8.58
C ASP A 39 -4.37 -10.79 -7.28
N GLY A 40 -4.56 -10.15 -6.13
CA GLY A 40 -4.22 -10.71 -4.82
C GLY A 40 -2.71 -10.66 -4.52
N ARG A 41 -1.91 -9.96 -5.31
CA ARG A 41 -0.56 -9.60 -4.90
C ARG A 41 -0.61 -8.53 -3.83
N MET A 42 0.39 -8.56 -2.95
CA MET A 42 0.64 -7.51 -1.97
C MET A 42 2.13 -7.16 -1.98
N LEU A 43 2.44 -5.88 -1.99
CA LEU A 43 3.80 -5.38 -1.80
C LEU A 43 3.92 -4.78 -0.41
N ILE A 44 4.98 -5.13 0.32
CA ILE A 44 5.31 -4.50 1.60
C ILE A 44 6.73 -3.94 1.51
N ARG A 45 6.89 -2.65 1.80
CA ARG A 45 8.21 -2.03 1.95
C ARG A 45 8.68 -2.15 3.38
N MET A 46 9.78 -2.87 3.58
CA MET A 46 10.40 -3.11 4.88
C MET A 46 11.83 -2.56 4.87
N GLN A 47 12.10 -1.57 5.70
CA GLN A 47 13.40 -0.89 5.80
C GLN A 47 13.97 -0.47 4.42
N GLY A 48 13.11 0.05 3.55
CA GLY A 48 13.50 0.51 2.20
C GLY A 48 13.53 -0.57 1.12
N ASN A 49 13.33 -1.84 1.46
CA ASN A 49 13.29 -2.95 0.50
C ASN A 49 11.84 -3.39 0.23
N ASP A 50 11.52 -3.66 -1.03
CA ASP A 50 10.19 -4.12 -1.43
C ASP A 50 10.11 -5.64 -1.48
N TYR A 51 9.09 -6.20 -0.83
CA TYR A 51 8.82 -7.62 -0.81
C TYR A 51 7.42 -7.87 -1.37
N VAL A 52 7.33 -8.81 -2.31
CA VAL A 52 6.08 -9.19 -2.96
C VAL A 52 5.57 -10.50 -2.38
N PHE A 53 4.28 -10.52 -2.10
CA PHE A 53 3.52 -11.66 -1.59
C PHE A 53 2.39 -11.96 -2.57
N CYS A 54 2.10 -13.24 -2.81
CA CYS A 54 1.11 -13.69 -3.79
C CYS A 54 -0.07 -14.42 -3.13
N GLY A 55 -1.27 -14.23 -3.68
CA GLY A 55 -2.49 -14.89 -3.19
C GLY A 55 -2.91 -14.42 -1.79
N VAL A 56 -2.64 -13.16 -1.46
CA VAL A 56 -2.95 -12.56 -0.17
C VAL A 56 -4.43 -12.16 -0.16
N PRO A 57 -5.25 -12.70 0.75
CA PRO A 57 -6.64 -12.26 0.88
C PRO A 57 -6.72 -10.79 1.27
N SER A 58 -7.69 -10.05 0.75
CA SER A 58 -7.86 -8.62 1.07
C SER A 58 -8.10 -8.37 2.56
N SER A 59 -8.62 -9.36 3.32
CA SER A 59 -8.74 -9.28 4.77
C SER A 59 -7.39 -9.21 5.49
N ILE A 60 -6.36 -9.88 4.96
CA ILE A 60 -5.00 -9.86 5.52
C ILE A 60 -4.36 -8.50 5.31
N PHE A 61 -4.53 -7.93 4.12
CA PHE A 61 -4.10 -6.57 3.83
C PHE A 61 -4.80 -5.54 4.72
N ASN A 62 -6.13 -5.62 4.82
CA ASN A 62 -6.93 -4.73 5.67
C ASN A 62 -6.53 -4.82 7.15
N GLY A 63 -6.22 -6.03 7.64
CA GLY A 63 -5.72 -6.19 9.00
C GLY A 63 -4.33 -5.57 9.21
N LEU A 64 -3.43 -5.67 8.22
CA LEU A 64 -2.11 -5.06 8.31
C LEU A 64 -2.19 -3.53 8.43
N ILE A 65 -3.00 -2.89 7.58
CA ILE A 65 -3.07 -1.41 7.54
C ILE A 65 -3.87 -0.82 8.72
N ARG A 66 -4.67 -1.62 9.42
CA ARG A 66 -5.47 -1.21 10.58
C ARG A 66 -4.90 -1.66 11.92
N ALA A 67 -3.85 -2.48 11.93
CA ALA A 67 -3.26 -2.97 13.16
C ALA A 67 -2.59 -1.85 13.95
N ASP A 68 -2.75 -1.87 15.28
CA ASP A 68 -2.05 -0.96 16.19
C ASP A 68 -0.52 -1.10 16.08
N SER A 69 -0.06 -2.31 15.75
CA SER A 69 1.35 -2.62 15.44
C SER A 69 1.43 -3.42 14.13
N PRO A 70 1.67 -2.76 12.98
CA PRO A 70 1.82 -3.45 11.70
C PRO A 70 2.94 -4.49 11.71
N GLY A 71 4.00 -4.25 12.49
CA GLY A 71 5.11 -5.19 12.65
C GLY A 71 4.68 -6.49 13.34
N GLU A 72 3.95 -6.41 14.45
CA GLU A 72 3.43 -7.61 15.14
C GLU A 72 2.42 -8.36 14.26
N TYR A 73 1.54 -7.62 13.58
CA TYR A 73 0.59 -8.20 12.64
C TYR A 73 1.30 -8.96 11.51
N TYR A 74 2.36 -8.38 10.92
CA TYR A 74 3.16 -9.05 9.91
C TYR A 74 3.74 -10.38 10.42
N GLN A 75 4.33 -10.39 11.62
CA GLN A 75 4.94 -11.60 12.20
C GLN A 75 3.89 -12.70 12.40
N ALA A 76 2.69 -12.33 12.87
CA ALA A 76 1.62 -13.27 13.17
C ALA A 76 0.89 -13.79 11.91
N TYR A 77 0.67 -12.92 10.91
CA TYR A 77 -0.28 -13.17 9.82
C TYR A 77 0.35 -13.34 8.43
N ILE A 78 1.53 -12.78 8.18
CA ILE A 78 2.11 -12.67 6.83
C ILE A 78 3.45 -13.41 6.71
N LYS A 79 4.33 -13.30 7.70
CA LYS A 79 5.68 -13.86 7.62
C LYS A 79 5.65 -15.36 7.36
N GLY A 80 6.43 -15.80 6.36
CA GLY A 80 6.52 -17.20 5.97
C GLY A 80 5.27 -17.73 5.28
N ARG A 81 4.34 -16.85 4.89
CA ARG A 81 3.12 -17.18 4.14
C ARG A 81 3.13 -16.38 2.82
N TYR A 82 2.32 -16.80 1.86
CA TYR A 82 2.09 -16.07 0.60
C TYR A 82 3.35 -15.90 -0.28
N SER A 83 4.24 -16.90 -0.30
CA SER A 83 5.36 -16.90 -1.25
C SER A 83 4.82 -17.05 -2.68
N CYS A 84 5.42 -16.29 -3.61
CA CYS A 84 5.19 -16.45 -5.03
C CYS A 84 6.05 -17.62 -5.53
N TYR A 85 5.42 -18.69 -6.00
CA TYR A 85 6.08 -19.87 -6.59
C TYR A 85 5.94 -19.86 -8.11
#